data_AF-A0A9X6Y750-F1
#
_entry.id   AF-A0A9X6Y750-F1
#
_cell.length_a   1.000
_cell.length_b   1.000
_cell.length_c   1.000
_cell.angle_alpha   90.00
_cell.angle_beta   90.00
_cell.angle_gamma   90.00
#
_symmetry.space_group_name_H-M   'P 1'
#
loop_
_entity.id
_entity.type
_entity.pdbx_description
1 polymer ?
#
loop_
_entity_poly.entity_id
_entity_poly.type
_entity_poly.pdbx_seq_one_letter_code
_entity_poly.pdbx_strand_id
1 'polypeptide(L)'
;MIISRHDSWTNDNDLLLARTVLQNIRSGRTQLAAFKEVAKQLARTPAACGFRWNAYVRKQYEEEIQQAKQNRKAGNIFSPTQQKKETNFLSITLDDIIIFLQNYKEENELKHLQNQIEYLKAENHSLSQRITMYEEEYHKLLNHIDKTRNLMVVD
;
A
#
# COMPACT_ATOMS: atom_id res chain seq x y z
N MET A 1 27.06 9.37 2.51
CA MET A 1 27.29 7.97 2.95
C MET A 1 27.06 7.07 1.74
N ILE A 2 28.12 6.59 1.11
CA ILE A 2 28.01 5.66 -0.03
C ILE A 2 27.67 4.30 0.58
N ILE A 3 26.42 3.86 0.44
CA ILE A 3 26.00 2.51 0.82
C ILE A 3 26.60 1.58 -0.23
N SER A 4 27.83 1.13 0.03
CA SER A 4 28.52 0.18 -0.83
C SER A 4 27.81 -1.17 -0.77
N ARG A 5 27.18 -1.55 -1.88
CA ARG A 5 26.46 -2.81 -2.04
C ARG A 5 27.44 -3.97 -1.91
N HIS A 6 27.39 -4.68 -0.79
CA HIS A 6 28.09 -5.95 -0.61
C HIS A 6 27.29 -7.08 -1.25
N ASP A 7 27.35 -7.16 -2.59
CA ASP A 7 26.58 -8.13 -3.39
C ASP A 7 27.17 -9.55 -3.41
N SER A 8 28.28 -9.79 -2.72
CA SER A 8 28.92 -11.10 -2.71
C SER A 8 28.22 -12.06 -1.76
N TRP A 9 27.21 -12.78 -2.26
CA TRP A 9 26.78 -14.03 -1.67
C TRP A 9 27.88 -15.07 -1.83
N THR A 10 28.34 -15.65 -0.73
CA THR A 10 29.31 -16.74 -0.71
C THR A 10 28.61 -18.08 -0.58
N ASN A 11 29.31 -19.16 -0.92
CA ASN A 11 28.78 -20.52 -0.73
C ASN A 11 28.45 -20.80 0.74
N ASP A 12 29.20 -20.23 1.69
CA ASP A 12 28.93 -20.37 3.12
C ASP A 12 27.60 -19.71 3.52
N ASN A 13 27.29 -18.54 2.94
CA ASN A 13 26.02 -17.86 3.15
C ASN A 13 24.84 -18.69 2.61
N ASP A 14 25.02 -19.32 1.45
CA ASP A 14 24.01 -20.19 0.83
C ASP A 14 23.81 -21.49 1.63
N LEU A 15 24.90 -22.07 2.15
CA LEU A 15 24.85 -23.27 3.00
C LEU A 15 24.11 -22.98 4.31
N LEU A 16 24.39 -21.83 4.95
CA LEU A 16 23.69 -21.39 6.15
C LEU A 16 22.20 -21.18 5.89
N LEU A 17 21.86 -20.54 4.76
CA LEU A 17 20.48 -20.34 4.34
C LEU A 17 19.76 -21.68 4.10
N ALA A 18 20.40 -22.61 3.39
CA ALA A 18 19.84 -23.94 3.12
C ALA A 18 19.60 -24.74 4.39
N ARG A 19 20.61 -24.84 5.26
CA ARG A 19 20.50 -25.56 6.54
C ARG A 19 19.35 -25.02 7.38
N THR A 20 19.26 -23.71 7.54
CA THR A 20 18.24 -23.08 8.39
C THR A 20 16.84 -23.25 7.82
N VAL A 21 16.69 -23.12 6.49
CA VAL A 21 15.39 -23.32 5.83
C VAL A 21 14.94 -24.78 5.89
N LEU A 22 15.83 -25.74 5.60
CA LEU A 22 15.51 -27.16 5.69
C LEU A 22 15.15 -27.58 7.12
N GLN A 23 15.86 -27.07 8.13
CA GLN A 23 15.54 -27.31 9.53
C GLN A 23 14.17 -26.76 9.92
N ASN A 24 13.82 -25.56 9.44
CA ASN A 24 12.51 -24.97 9.67
C ASN A 24 11.39 -25.78 8.97
N ILE A 25 11.64 -26.29 7.76
CA ILE A 25 10.68 -27.17 7.05
C ILE A 25 10.47 -28.49 7.83
N ARG A 26 11.54 -29.12 8.31
CA ARG A 26 11.48 -30.36 9.10
C ARG A 26 10.75 -30.16 10.43
N SER A 27 10.95 -29.02 11.09
CA SER A 27 10.27 -28.65 12.33
C SER A 27 8.87 -28.06 12.14
N GLY A 28 8.38 -27.95 10.90
CA GLY A 28 7.04 -27.44 10.59
C GLY A 28 6.89 -25.92 10.70
N ARG A 29 7.99 -25.17 10.88
CA ARG A 29 8.01 -23.70 10.88
C ARG A 29 8.03 -23.14 9.45
N THR A 30 7.68 -21.86 9.31
CA THR A 30 7.59 -21.22 7.98
C THR A 30 8.97 -20.82 7.45
N GLN A 31 9.11 -20.81 6.12
CA GLN A 31 10.33 -20.30 5.47
C GLN A 31 10.61 -18.84 5.83
N LEU A 32 9.56 -18.02 6.07
CA LEU A 32 9.70 -16.64 6.52
C LEU A 32 10.38 -16.54 7.89
N ALA A 33 10.11 -17.49 8.80
CA ALA A 33 10.80 -17.56 10.08
C ALA A 33 12.29 -17.85 9.88
N ALA A 34 12.63 -18.80 9.01
CA ALA A 34 14.01 -19.10 8.63
C ALA A 34 14.72 -17.89 8.00
N PHE A 35 14.06 -17.17 7.09
CA PHE A 35 14.66 -15.98 6.47
C PHE A 35 14.91 -14.86 7.48
N LYS A 36 14.03 -14.67 8.47
CA LYS A 36 14.26 -13.70 9.55
C LYS A 36 15.45 -14.08 10.43
N GLU A 37 15.65 -15.37 10.68
CA GLU A 37 16.77 -15.88 11.47
C GLU A 37 18.10 -15.69 10.73
N VAL A 38 18.17 -16.13 9.47
CA VAL A 38 19.38 -16.01 8.63
C VAL A 38 19.70 -14.54 8.33
N ALA A 39 18.69 -13.70 8.12
CA ALA A 39 18.85 -12.27 7.92
C ALA A 39 19.62 -11.60 9.06
N LYS A 40 19.31 -11.95 10.31
CA LYS A 40 20.04 -11.43 11.48
C LYS A 40 21.50 -11.88 11.48
N GLN A 41 21.76 -13.13 11.13
CA GLN A 41 23.11 -13.71 11.15
C GLN A 41 23.99 -13.16 10.02
N LEU A 42 23.42 -12.98 8.82
CA LEU A 42 24.14 -12.46 7.65
C LEU A 42 24.14 -10.93 7.55
N ALA A 43 23.57 -10.23 8.54
CA ALA A 43 23.33 -8.79 8.52
C ALA A 43 22.65 -8.31 7.20
N ARG A 44 21.67 -9.09 6.72
CA ARG A 44 20.91 -8.85 5.49
C ARG A 44 19.41 -8.69 5.80
N THR A 45 18.63 -8.26 4.82
CA THR A 45 17.17 -8.20 5.00
C THR A 45 16.54 -9.58 4.76
N PRO A 46 15.44 -9.94 5.44
CA PRO A 46 14.72 -11.19 5.18
C PRO A 46 14.27 -11.32 3.71
N ALA A 47 13.95 -10.20 3.08
CA ALA A 47 13.64 -10.13 1.65
C ALA A 47 14.83 -10.57 0.80
N ALA A 48 16.04 -10.07 1.07
CA ALA A 48 17.26 -10.46 0.35
C ALA A 48 17.57 -11.96 0.48
N CYS A 49 17.39 -12.53 1.68
CA CYS A 49 17.52 -13.97 1.90
C CYS A 49 16.48 -14.77 1.08
N GLY A 50 15.24 -14.29 1.02
CA GLY A 50 14.19 -14.89 0.21
C GLY A 50 14.48 -14.85 -1.29
N PHE A 51 15.00 -13.72 -1.80
CA PHE A 51 15.40 -13.60 -3.20
C PHE A 51 16.54 -14.56 -3.54
N ARG A 52 17.60 -14.63 -2.70
CA ARG A 52 18.71 -15.57 -2.91
C ARG A 52 18.24 -17.02 -2.87
N TRP A 53 17.38 -17.35 -1.92
CA TRP A 53 16.78 -18.68 -1.80
C TRP A 53 16.05 -19.09 -3.08
N ASN A 54 15.12 -18.25 -3.56
CA ASN A 54 14.30 -18.59 -4.72
C ASN A 54 15.09 -18.58 -6.05
N ALA A 55 16.08 -17.70 -6.18
CA ALA A 55 16.85 -17.56 -7.41
C ALA A 55 17.88 -18.69 -7.62
N TYR A 56 18.57 -19.11 -6.55
CA TYR A 56 19.74 -19.98 -6.65
C TYR A 56 19.64 -21.21 -5.74
N VAL A 57 19.51 -21.03 -4.43
CA VAL A 57 19.69 -22.10 -3.43
C VAL A 57 18.59 -23.16 -3.51
N ARG A 58 17.33 -22.76 -3.72
CA ARG A 58 16.20 -23.70 -3.79
C ARG A 58 16.38 -24.78 -4.87
N LYS A 59 16.94 -24.40 -6.03
CA LYS A 59 17.15 -25.32 -7.14
C LYS A 59 18.23 -26.37 -6.83
N GLN A 60 19.23 -26.01 -6.03
CA GLN A 60 20.31 -26.91 -5.63
C GLN A 60 19.85 -27.94 -4.58
N TYR A 61 18.90 -27.57 -3.72
CA TYR A 61 18.44 -28.39 -2.59
C TYR A 61 17.02 -28.96 -2.78
N GLU A 62 16.53 -29.08 -4.01
CA GLU A 62 15.14 -29.49 -4.28
C GLU A 62 14.83 -30.89 -3.72
N GLU A 63 15.73 -31.86 -3.86
CA GLU A 63 15.57 -33.22 -3.30
C GLU A 63 15.48 -33.20 -1.77
N GLU A 64 16.35 -32.45 -1.11
CA GLU A 64 16.34 -32.31 0.35
C GLU A 64 15.08 -31.60 0.86
N ILE A 65 14.56 -30.62 0.11
CA ILE A 65 13.30 -29.94 0.40
C ILE A 65 12.13 -30.94 0.31
N GLN A 66 12.13 -31.81 -0.70
CA GLN A 66 11.10 -32.84 -0.85
C GLN A 66 11.15 -33.84 0.31
N GLN A 67 12.33 -34.32 0.68
CA GLN A 67 12.51 -35.21 1.83
C GLN A 67 12.08 -34.54 3.14
N ALA A 68 12.45 -33.27 3.36
CA ALA A 68 12.03 -32.51 4.54
C ALA A 68 10.51 -32.38 4.64
N LYS A 69 9.82 -32.19 3.51
CA LYS A 69 8.34 -32.15 3.46
C LYS A 69 7.71 -33.52 3.67
N GLN A 70 8.30 -34.60 3.15
CA GLN A 70 7.84 -35.97 3.37
C GLN A 70 7.96 -36.36 4.85
N ASN A 71 9.08 -36.02 5.49
CA ASN A 71 9.30 -36.25 6.92
C ASN A 71 8.27 -35.50 7.79
N ARG A 72 7.86 -34.30 7.40
CA ARG A 72 6.74 -33.59 8.05
C ARG A 72 5.42 -34.36 7.91
N LYS A 73 5.13 -34.93 6.74
CA LYS A 73 3.90 -35.73 6.53
C LYS A 73 3.91 -37.02 7.36
N ALA A 74 5.07 -37.68 7.48
CA ALA A 74 5.24 -38.89 8.28
C ALA A 74 5.18 -38.62 9.80
N GLY A 75 5.78 -37.52 10.27
CA GLY A 75 5.75 -37.12 11.69
C GLY A 75 4.38 -36.61 12.17
N ASN A 76 3.48 -36.24 11.24
CA ASN A 76 2.14 -35.73 11.57
C ASN A 76 1.09 -36.83 11.81
N ILE A 77 1.48 -38.12 11.78
CA ILE A 77 0.59 -39.24 12.09
C ILE A 77 0.36 -39.38 13.63
N PHE A 78 1.20 -38.77 14.47
CA PHE A 78 1.17 -38.98 15.92
C PHE A 78 1.00 -37.73 16.82
N SER A 79 0.52 -36.60 16.31
CA SER A 79 0.22 -35.46 17.19
C SER A 79 -0.90 -34.55 16.67
N PRO A 80 -2.16 -34.76 17.08
CA PRO A 80 -3.19 -33.74 16.97
C PRO A 80 -3.13 -32.83 18.20
N THR A 81 -2.10 -31.99 18.27
CA THR A 81 -2.09 -30.85 19.20
C THR A 81 -1.90 -29.57 18.40
N GLN A 82 -2.91 -29.31 17.58
CA GLN A 82 -3.17 -27.96 17.12
C GLN A 82 -3.54 -27.12 18.35
N GLN A 83 -2.55 -26.38 18.88
CA GLN A 83 -2.86 -25.12 19.53
C GLN A 83 -3.50 -24.22 18.47
N LYS A 84 -4.83 -24.33 18.32
CA LYS A 84 -5.66 -23.27 17.76
C LYS A 84 -5.44 -22.07 18.65
N LYS A 85 -4.48 -21.22 18.27
CA LYS A 85 -4.54 -19.83 18.72
C LYS A 85 -5.85 -19.30 18.20
N GLU A 86 -6.74 -19.01 19.14
CA GLU A 86 -7.91 -18.17 18.97
C GLU A 86 -7.46 -16.88 18.30
N THR A 87 -7.51 -16.90 16.98
CA THR A 87 -7.73 -15.68 16.24
C THR A 87 -9.21 -15.71 15.93
N ASN A 88 -10.00 -15.11 16.82
CA ASN A 88 -11.27 -14.48 16.48
C ASN A 88 -11.00 -13.36 15.46
N PHE A 89 -10.42 -13.70 14.31
CA PHE A 89 -10.64 -12.91 13.13
C PHE A 89 -12.11 -13.13 12.83
N LEU A 90 -12.90 -12.08 13.00
CA LEU A 90 -14.15 -11.89 12.28
C LEU A 90 -13.89 -12.38 10.86
N SER A 91 -14.31 -13.61 10.59
CA SER A 91 -14.18 -14.26 9.30
C SER A 91 -15.20 -13.56 8.42
N ILE A 92 -14.83 -12.37 7.94
CA ILE A 92 -15.52 -11.69 6.86
C ILE A 92 -15.70 -12.75 5.77
N THR A 93 -16.95 -13.13 5.55
CA THR A 93 -17.28 -14.13 4.56
C THR A 93 -17.14 -13.53 3.18
N LEU A 94 -16.99 -14.38 2.17
CA LEU A 94 -16.95 -13.89 0.79
C LEU A 94 -18.22 -13.09 0.44
N ASP A 95 -19.36 -13.48 1.01
CA ASP A 95 -20.63 -12.77 0.85
C ASP A 95 -20.61 -11.39 1.53
N ASP A 96 -19.99 -11.25 2.71
CA ASP A 96 -19.80 -9.94 3.35
C ASP A 96 -18.91 -9.02 2.50
N ILE A 97 -17.89 -9.58 1.83
CA ILE A 97 -17.03 -8.83 0.89
C ILE A 97 -17.85 -8.43 -0.34
N ILE A 98 -18.68 -9.32 -0.87
CA ILE A 98 -19.51 -9.04 -2.04
C ILE A 98 -20.51 -7.91 -1.73
N ILE A 99 -21.20 -7.97 -0.59
CA ILE A 99 -22.14 -6.93 -0.16
C ILE A 99 -21.40 -5.60 0.05
N PHE A 100 -20.24 -5.61 0.72
CA PHE A 100 -19.43 -4.42 0.93
C PHE A 100 -18.98 -3.80 -0.39
N LEU A 101 -18.50 -4.59 -1.34
CA LEU A 101 -18.05 -4.09 -2.65
C LEU A 101 -19.20 -3.62 -3.53
N GLN A 102 -20.39 -4.24 -3.41
CA GLN A 102 -21.60 -3.77 -4.08
C GLN A 102 -22.06 -2.42 -3.52
N ASN A 103 -22.08 -2.28 -2.19
CA ASN A 103 -22.40 -1.02 -1.53
C ASN A 103 -21.36 0.07 -1.84
N TYR A 104 -20.07 -0.26 -1.87
CA TYR A 104 -19.01 0.68 -2.27
C TYR A 104 -19.12 1.10 -3.74
N LYS A 105 -19.65 0.24 -4.60
CA LYS A 105 -19.93 0.57 -6.01
C LYS A 105 -21.19 1.45 -6.15
N GLU A 106 -22.18 1.30 -5.26
CA GLU A 106 -23.37 2.15 -5.21
C GLU A 106 -23.10 3.51 -4.55
N GLU A 107 -22.24 3.54 -3.52
CA GLU A 107 -21.60 4.71 -2.94
C GLU A 107 -20.50 5.20 -3.89
N ASN A 108 -20.95 5.57 -5.09
CA ASN A 108 -20.12 5.97 -6.21
C ASN A 108 -19.54 7.35 -5.84
N GLU A 109 -18.46 7.37 -5.06
CA GLU A 109 -17.71 8.59 -4.66
C GLU A 109 -17.47 9.47 -5.90
N LEU A 110 -17.26 8.83 -7.05
CA LEU A 110 -17.16 9.49 -8.35
C LEU A 110 -18.38 10.35 -8.69
N LYS A 111 -19.61 9.86 -8.46
CA LYS A 111 -20.85 10.60 -8.71
C LYS A 111 -21.05 11.74 -7.72
N HIS A 112 -20.70 11.53 -6.45
CA HIS A 112 -20.72 12.61 -5.45
C HIS A 112 -19.73 13.71 -5.80
N LEU A 113 -18.48 13.35 -6.15
CA LEU A 113 -17.46 14.28 -6.59
C LEU A 113 -17.86 15.01 -7.87
N GLN A 114 -18.49 14.32 -8.83
CA GLN A 114 -19.01 14.94 -10.06
C GLN A 114 -20.08 16.00 -9.76
N ASN A 115 -21.06 15.67 -8.93
CA ASN A 115 -22.11 16.61 -8.52
C ASN A 115 -21.51 17.81 -7.76
N GLN A 116 -20.51 17.58 -6.91
CA GLN A 116 -19.84 18.64 -6.16
C GLN A 116 -19.04 19.57 -7.09
N ILE A 117 -18.35 19.02 -8.09
CA ILE A 117 -17.64 19.79 -9.11
C ILE A 117 -18.62 20.65 -9.92
N GLU A 118 -19.77 20.09 -10.29
CA GLU A 118 -20.80 20.81 -11.03
C GLU A 118 -21.38 21.97 -10.22
N TYR A 119 -21.71 21.72 -8.94
CA TYR A 119 -22.16 22.77 -8.02
C TYR A 119 -21.14 23.89 -7.86
N LEU A 120 -19.88 23.56 -7.56
CA LEU A 120 -18.82 24.55 -7.37
C LEU A 120 -18.55 25.36 -8.64
N LYS A 121 -18.67 24.74 -9.82
CA LYS A 121 -18.55 25.46 -11.09
C LYS A 121 -19.68 26.47 -11.29
N ALA A 122 -20.93 26.07 -10.99
CA ALA A 122 -22.08 26.97 -11.09
C ALA A 122 -21.96 28.15 -10.12
N GLU A 123 -21.55 27.88 -8.88
CA GLU A 123 -21.32 28.92 -7.86
C GLU A 123 -20.21 29.89 -8.29
N ASN A 124 -19.09 29.37 -8.77
CA ASN A 124 -17.97 30.20 -9.24
C ASN A 124 -18.38 31.08 -10.43
N HIS A 125 -19.19 30.53 -11.35
CA HIS A 125 -19.75 31.31 -12.44
C HIS A 125 -20.65 32.46 -11.94
N SER A 126 -21.56 32.16 -11.00
CA SER A 126 -22.46 33.18 -10.44
C SER A 126 -21.71 34.26 -9.66
N LEU A 127 -20.71 33.87 -8.86
CA LEU A 127 -19.85 34.82 -8.14
C LEU A 127 -19.06 35.70 -9.10
N SER A 128 -18.50 35.11 -10.17
CA SER A 128 -17.77 35.86 -11.19
C SER A 128 -18.66 36.90 -11.88
N GLN A 129 -19.89 36.52 -12.27
CA GLN A 129 -20.85 37.47 -12.85
C GLN A 129 -21.17 38.62 -11.89
N ARG A 130 -21.31 38.31 -10.60
CA ARG A 130 -21.64 39.31 -9.58
C ARG A 130 -20.48 40.27 -9.33
N ILE A 131 -19.25 39.78 -9.35
CA ILE A 131 -18.04 40.62 -9.30
C ILE A 131 -18.02 41.56 -10.51
N THR A 132 -18.22 41.05 -11.73
CA THR A 132 -18.26 41.89 -12.94
C THR A 132 -19.33 42.97 -12.86
N MET A 133 -20.53 42.64 -12.38
CA MET A 133 -21.60 43.61 -12.18
C MET A 133 -21.18 44.73 -11.21
N TYR A 134 -20.59 44.39 -10.06
CA TYR A 134 -20.13 45.38 -9.09
C TYR A 134 -18.96 46.22 -9.62
N GLU A 135 -18.06 45.64 -10.42
CA GLU A 135 -16.98 46.39 -11.09
C GLU A 135 -17.54 47.42 -12.08
N GLU A 136 -18.56 47.06 -12.86
CA GLU A 136 -19.23 48.01 -13.76
C GLU A 136 -19.96 49.12 -13.02
N GLU A 137 -20.67 48.80 -11.94
CA GLU A 137 -21.34 49.80 -11.10
C GLU A 137 -20.34 50.75 -10.45
N TYR A 138 -19.23 50.20 -9.94
CA TYR A 138 -18.14 50.99 -9.36
C TYR A 138 -17.52 51.92 -10.40
N HIS A 139 -17.27 51.42 -11.62
CA HIS A 139 -16.74 52.24 -12.71
C HIS A 139 -17.69 53.37 -13.12
N LYS A 140 -18.99 53.11 -13.18
CA LYS A 140 -20.01 54.15 -13.44
C LYS A 140 -20.01 55.22 -12.35
N LEU A 141 -19.96 54.83 -11.08
CA LEU A 141 -19.91 55.76 -9.96
C LEU A 141 -18.66 56.63 -10.01
N LEU A 142 -17.49 56.04 -10.30
CA LEU A 142 -16.24 56.77 -10.44
C LEU A 142 -16.32 57.82 -11.56
N ASN A 143 -16.85 57.43 -12.72
CA ASN A 143 -17.07 58.36 -13.84
C ASN A 143 -18.04 59.50 -13.47
N HIS A 144 -19.06 59.22 -12.66
CA HIS A 144 -19.95 60.27 -12.15
C HIS A 144 -19.22 61.24 -11.22
N ILE A 145 -18.42 60.72 -10.28
CA ILE A 145 -17.61 61.54 -9.36
C ILE A 145 -16.63 62.43 -10.14
N ASP A 146 -15.93 61.87 -11.13
CA ASP A 146 -14.97 62.62 -11.94
C ASP A 146 -15.65 63.72 -12.77
N LYS A 147 -16.83 63.44 -13.33
CA LYS A 147 -17.65 64.46 -14.01
C LYS A 147 -18.08 65.58 -13.07
N THR A 148 -18.59 65.24 -11.88
CA THR A 148 -18.99 66.22 -10.87
C THR A 148 -17.80 67.05 -10.39
N ARG A 149 -16.63 66.43 -10.21
CA ARG A 149 -15.39 67.13 -9.85
C ARG A 149 -14.98 68.12 -10.93
N ASN A 150 -15.00 67.71 -12.20
CA ASN A 150 -14.67 68.59 -13.33
C ASN A 150 -15.64 69.77 -13.46
N LEU A 151 -16.92 69.58 -13.14
CA LEU A 151 -17.91 70.68 -13.12
C LEU A 151 -17.68 71.66 -11.96
N MET A 152 -17.22 71.18 -10.80
CA MET A 152 -16.91 72.03 -9.63
C MET A 152 -15.59 72.82 -9.74
N VAL A 153 -14.67 72.45 -10.64
CA VAL A 153 -13.40 73.19 -10.88
C VAL A 153 -13.58 74.34 -11.88
N VAL A 154 -14.76 74.48 -12.50
CA VAL A 154 -15.03 75.47 -13.57
C VAL A 154 -15.74 76.75 -13.07
N ASP A 155 -16.03 76.87 -11.78
CA ASP A 155 -16.44 78.13 -11.10
C ASP A 155 -15.28 78.72 -10.29
#